data_AF-X1FYQ5-F1
#
_entry.id   AF-X1FYQ5-F1
#
_cell.length_a   1.000
_cell.length_b   1.000
_cell.length_c   1.000
_cell.angle_alpha   90.00
_cell.angle_beta   90.00
_cell.angle_gamma   90.00
#
_symmetry.space_group_name_H-M   'P 1'
#
loop_
_entity.id
_entity.type
_entity.pdbx_description
1 polymer ?
#
loop_
_entity_poly.entity_id
_entity_poly.type
_entity_poly.pdbx_seq_one_letter_code
_entity_poly.pdbx_strand_id
1 'polypeptide(L)'
;TGLSFYFPLWAKQGTTDEFLAKLKDPALESRLRAHLAEQEKKLGSWDKVVISSVVTEKNKTFEGKSVLAGAKETRKSPYDFMKDLLIEEKSRVDMVIFMMKEENLERILAHPLVGVGTDGSAVAPYGLLHRGKPHPRLYGTFPRVLGKYIREEKIIPLPEMMKKMTSIPAQKFGLGKRGALKSGYFADIVIFDQDKVIDKATWTDPHQYPEGIEYVLVNGRVVIKEGEHTGDLPGKVLRKEKV
;
A
#
# COMPACT_ATOMS: atom_id res chain seq x y z
N THR A 1 -1.66 -6.05 -2.91
CA THR A 1 -2.51 -6.51 -4.02
C THR A 1 -2.09 -7.92 -4.37
N GLY A 2 -3.04 -8.86 -4.47
CA GLY A 2 -2.69 -10.25 -4.77
C GLY A 2 -2.36 -10.49 -6.25
N LEU A 3 -1.41 -11.38 -6.54
CA LEU A 3 -0.99 -11.76 -7.90
C LEU A 3 -2.16 -12.29 -8.76
N SER A 4 -3.17 -12.87 -8.13
CA SER A 4 -4.40 -13.32 -8.79
C SER A 4 -5.16 -12.19 -9.51
N PHE A 5 -4.86 -10.91 -9.22
CA PHE A 5 -5.42 -9.75 -9.94
C PHE A 5 -5.34 -9.88 -11.46
N TYR A 6 -4.25 -10.44 -12.00
CA TYR A 6 -4.03 -10.59 -13.44
C TYR A 6 -4.84 -11.71 -14.10
N PHE A 7 -5.53 -12.53 -13.31
CA PHE A 7 -6.41 -13.58 -13.83
C PHE A 7 -7.83 -13.04 -14.07
N PRO A 8 -8.58 -13.60 -15.04
CA PRO A 8 -9.88 -13.05 -15.40
C PRO A 8 -10.91 -13.22 -14.28
N LEU A 9 -11.87 -12.29 -14.21
CA LEU A 9 -12.92 -12.29 -13.18
C LEU A 9 -13.69 -13.61 -13.09
N TRP A 10 -14.03 -14.23 -14.22
CA TRP A 10 -14.76 -15.51 -14.25
C TRP A 10 -13.95 -16.67 -13.62
N ALA A 11 -12.63 -16.62 -13.71
CA ALA A 11 -11.78 -17.63 -13.08
C ALA A 11 -11.77 -17.43 -11.57
N LYS A 12 -11.67 -16.17 -11.12
CA LYS A 12 -11.68 -15.79 -9.71
C LYS A 12 -13.06 -15.86 -9.03
N GLN A 13 -14.14 -16.02 -9.79
CA GLN A 13 -15.48 -16.13 -9.21
C GLN A 13 -15.58 -17.40 -8.36
N GLY A 14 -16.04 -17.24 -7.12
CA GLY A 14 -16.18 -18.31 -6.15
C GLY A 14 -15.13 -18.25 -5.03
N THR A 15 -14.89 -19.39 -4.41
CA THR A 15 -13.89 -19.56 -3.35
C THR A 15 -12.48 -19.62 -3.94
N THR A 16 -11.46 -19.47 -3.08
CA THR A 16 -10.07 -19.66 -3.47
C THR A 16 -9.83 -21.05 -4.04
N ASP A 17 -10.41 -22.10 -3.45
CA ASP A 17 -10.22 -23.47 -3.92
C ASP A 17 -10.83 -23.69 -5.32
N GLU A 18 -11.99 -23.08 -5.61
CA GLU A 18 -12.59 -23.11 -6.95
C GLU A 18 -11.73 -22.37 -7.98
N PHE A 19 -11.13 -21.23 -7.61
CA PHE A 19 -10.18 -20.54 -8.47
C PHE A 19 -8.96 -21.42 -8.77
N LEU A 20 -8.37 -22.04 -7.75
CA LEU A 20 -7.21 -22.92 -7.90
C LEU A 20 -7.55 -24.19 -8.69
N ALA A 21 -8.77 -24.71 -8.58
CA ALA A 21 -9.25 -25.83 -9.39
C ALA A 21 -9.30 -25.44 -10.87
N LYS A 22 -9.82 -24.25 -11.21
CA LYS A 22 -9.83 -23.75 -12.59
C LYS A 22 -8.44 -23.52 -13.16
N LEU A 23 -7.46 -23.12 -12.34
CA LEU A 23 -6.05 -23.03 -12.77
C LEU A 23 -5.45 -24.40 -13.13
N LYS A 24 -5.97 -25.48 -12.55
CA LYS A 24 -5.51 -26.85 -12.81
C LYS A 24 -6.26 -27.53 -13.96
N ASP A 25 -7.34 -26.95 -14.45
CA ASP A 25 -8.18 -27.53 -15.50
C ASP A 25 -7.54 -27.35 -16.89
N PRO A 26 -7.12 -28.44 -17.57
CA PRO A 26 -6.54 -28.35 -18.91
C PRO A 26 -7.47 -27.73 -19.95
N ALA A 27 -8.79 -27.85 -19.77
CA ALA A 27 -9.77 -27.28 -20.70
C ALA A 27 -9.77 -25.74 -20.67
N LEU A 28 -9.33 -25.14 -19.56
CA LEU A 28 -9.29 -23.68 -19.37
C LEU A 28 -7.92 -23.07 -19.69
N GLU A 29 -6.88 -23.88 -19.84
CA GLU A 29 -5.48 -23.47 -20.00
C GLU A 29 -5.29 -22.46 -21.16
N SER A 30 -5.81 -22.78 -22.34
CA SER A 30 -5.68 -21.91 -23.53
C SER A 30 -6.32 -20.53 -23.29
N ARG A 31 -7.50 -20.51 -22.66
CA ARG A 31 -8.24 -19.27 -22.36
C ARG A 31 -7.52 -18.43 -21.30
N LEU A 32 -6.98 -19.06 -20.27
CA LEU A 32 -6.23 -18.38 -19.21
C LEU A 32 -4.91 -17.81 -19.74
N ARG A 33 -4.17 -18.59 -20.55
CA ARG A 33 -2.93 -18.14 -21.18
C ARG A 33 -3.17 -16.97 -22.14
N ALA A 34 -4.21 -17.03 -22.96
CA ALA A 34 -4.58 -15.92 -23.84
C ALA A 34 -4.94 -14.64 -23.06
N HIS A 35 -5.63 -14.78 -21.92
CA HIS A 35 -5.94 -13.63 -21.06
C HIS A 35 -4.67 -12.97 -20.49
N LEU A 36 -3.75 -13.77 -19.93
CA LEU A 36 -2.51 -13.24 -19.37
C LEU A 36 -1.60 -12.60 -20.44
N ALA A 37 -1.57 -13.16 -21.65
CA ALA A 37 -0.86 -12.54 -22.77
C ALA A 37 -1.40 -11.14 -23.11
N GLU A 38 -2.72 -10.94 -23.02
CA GLU A 38 -3.32 -9.62 -23.23
C GLU A 38 -3.03 -8.65 -22.07
N GLN A 39 -2.95 -9.15 -20.83
CA GLN A 39 -2.50 -8.32 -19.70
C GLN A 39 -1.05 -7.87 -19.86
N GLU A 40 -0.19 -8.75 -20.35
CA GLU A 40 1.22 -8.44 -20.59
C GLU A 40 1.37 -7.31 -21.62
N LYS A 41 0.60 -7.30 -22.71
CA LYS A 41 0.61 -6.20 -23.69
C LYS A 41 0.29 -4.84 -23.06
N LYS A 42 -0.70 -4.80 -22.16
CA LYS A 42 -1.12 -3.57 -21.47
C LYS A 42 -0.07 -3.10 -20.46
N LEU A 43 0.56 -4.04 -19.77
CA LEU A 43 1.61 -3.79 -18.80
C LEU A 43 2.94 -3.41 -19.48
N GLY A 44 3.18 -3.94 -20.69
CA GLY A 44 4.43 -3.91 -21.44
C GLY A 44 5.31 -5.13 -21.15
N SER A 45 5.53 -5.48 -19.88
CA SER A 45 6.35 -6.64 -19.49
C SER A 45 6.16 -7.03 -18.02
N TRP A 46 6.31 -8.32 -17.72
CA TRP A 46 6.22 -8.89 -16.37
C TRP A 46 7.39 -8.56 -15.44
N ASP A 47 8.42 -7.85 -15.92
CA ASP A 47 9.48 -7.28 -15.08
C ASP A 47 8.94 -6.20 -14.12
N LYS A 48 7.84 -5.54 -14.47
CA LYS A 48 7.16 -4.53 -13.66
C LYS A 48 6.33 -5.07 -12.50
N VAL A 49 6.14 -6.39 -12.41
CA VAL A 49 5.36 -7.03 -11.34
C VAL A 49 6.33 -7.72 -10.40
N VAL A 50 6.50 -7.16 -9.20
CA VAL A 50 7.41 -7.68 -8.18
C VAL A 50 6.61 -8.44 -7.13
N ILE A 51 7.05 -9.66 -6.81
CA ILE A 51 6.46 -10.46 -5.73
C ILE A 51 6.90 -9.84 -4.41
N SER A 52 5.96 -9.36 -3.60
CA SER A 52 6.24 -8.67 -2.34
C SER A 52 6.16 -9.60 -1.14
N SER A 53 5.28 -10.60 -1.18
CA SER A 53 5.23 -11.61 -0.12
C SER A 53 4.63 -12.93 -0.59
N VAL A 54 5.15 -14.02 -0.02
CA VAL A 54 4.60 -15.38 -0.08
C VAL A 54 4.54 -15.99 1.32
N VAL A 55 3.79 -17.07 1.48
CA VAL A 55 3.57 -17.73 2.78
C VAL A 55 4.56 -18.87 3.02
N THR A 56 4.88 -19.69 2.02
CA THR A 56 5.71 -20.88 2.22
C THR A 56 7.20 -20.58 2.11
N GLU A 57 8.01 -21.25 2.94
CA GLU A 57 9.48 -21.15 2.92
C GLU A 57 10.08 -21.52 1.55
N LYS A 58 9.47 -22.50 0.87
CA LYS A 58 9.88 -22.93 -0.47
C LYS A 58 9.99 -21.77 -1.46
N ASN A 59 9.03 -20.84 -1.41
CA ASN A 59 8.92 -19.76 -2.38
C ASN A 59 9.50 -18.43 -1.89
N LYS A 60 10.04 -18.36 -0.67
CA LYS A 60 10.62 -17.13 -0.10
C LYS A 60 11.71 -16.51 -0.97
N THR A 61 12.46 -17.33 -1.71
CA THR A 61 13.47 -16.83 -2.67
C THR A 61 12.89 -15.93 -3.77
N PHE A 62 11.58 -15.97 -4.01
CA PHE A 62 10.93 -15.10 -5.00
C PHE A 62 10.53 -13.73 -4.45
N GLU A 63 10.54 -13.51 -3.14
CA GLU A 63 10.24 -12.18 -2.57
C GLU A 63 11.29 -11.14 -3.02
N GLY A 64 10.82 -10.03 -3.56
CA GLY A 64 11.64 -8.99 -4.18
C GLY A 64 12.03 -9.26 -5.63
N LYS A 65 11.72 -10.43 -6.21
CA LYS A 65 11.94 -10.71 -7.64
C LYS A 65 10.70 -10.33 -8.45
N SER A 66 10.94 -9.95 -9.71
CA SER A 66 9.84 -9.77 -10.66
C SER A 66 9.29 -11.12 -11.14
N VAL A 67 8.05 -11.13 -11.63
CA VAL A 67 7.44 -12.30 -12.27
C VAL A 67 8.32 -12.80 -13.41
N LEU A 68 8.88 -11.89 -14.22
CA LEU A 68 9.80 -12.27 -15.30
C LEU A 68 11.09 -12.90 -14.77
N ALA A 69 11.68 -12.37 -13.70
CA ALA A 69 12.89 -12.94 -13.09
C ALA A 69 12.63 -14.34 -12.51
N GLY A 70 11.54 -14.52 -11.75
CA GLY A 70 11.15 -15.81 -11.20
C GLY A 70 10.82 -16.85 -12.28
N ALA A 71 10.17 -16.43 -13.37
CA ALA A 71 9.92 -17.28 -14.53
C ALA A 71 11.21 -17.75 -15.20
N LYS A 72 12.19 -16.85 -15.40
CA LYS A 72 13.52 -17.21 -15.94
C LYS A 72 14.27 -18.18 -15.04
N GLU A 73 14.29 -17.93 -13.72
CA GLU A 73 14.97 -18.78 -12.73
C GLU A 73 14.39 -20.20 -12.71
N THR A 74 13.07 -20.32 -12.87
CA THR A 74 12.36 -21.61 -12.92
C THR A 74 12.29 -22.22 -14.32
N ARG A 75 12.87 -21.56 -15.33
CA ARG A 75 12.82 -21.95 -16.76
C ARG A 75 11.40 -22.17 -17.28
N LYS A 76 10.46 -21.33 -16.82
CA LYS A 76 9.04 -21.36 -17.16
C LYS A 76 8.65 -20.11 -17.94
N SER A 77 7.51 -20.17 -18.64
CA SER A 77 6.88 -18.94 -19.13
C SER A 77 6.31 -18.14 -17.93
N PRO A 78 6.15 -16.81 -18.03
CA PRO A 78 5.52 -16.02 -16.98
C PRO A 78 4.15 -16.56 -16.54
N TYR A 79 3.34 -17.05 -17.49
CA TYR A 79 2.07 -17.70 -17.21
C TYR A 79 2.24 -18.93 -16.31
N ASP A 80 3.12 -19.87 -16.69
CA ASP A 80 3.30 -21.12 -15.94
C ASP A 80 3.86 -20.84 -14.55
N PHE A 81 4.82 -19.92 -14.45
CA PHE A 81 5.37 -19.49 -13.17
C PHE A 81 4.30 -18.88 -12.25
N MET A 82 3.49 -17.95 -12.75
CA MET A 82 2.40 -17.35 -11.95
C MET A 82 1.35 -18.38 -11.53
N LYS A 83 0.96 -19.28 -12.45
CA LYS A 83 0.01 -20.36 -12.20
C LYS A 83 0.50 -21.27 -11.07
N ASP A 84 1.73 -21.75 -11.17
CA ASP A 84 2.32 -22.65 -10.19
C ASP A 84 2.48 -21.97 -8.84
N LEU A 85 3.00 -20.74 -8.81
CA LEU A 85 3.16 -19.97 -7.58
C LEU A 85 1.82 -19.74 -6.86
N LEU A 86 0.75 -19.40 -7.60
CA LEU A 86 -0.59 -19.25 -7.03
C LEU A 86 -1.14 -20.57 -6.49
N ILE A 87 -0.91 -21.69 -7.16
CA ILE A 87 -1.34 -23.01 -6.68
C ILE A 87 -0.60 -23.39 -5.40
N GLU A 88 0.73 -23.23 -5.38
CA GLU A 88 1.59 -23.59 -4.26
C GLU A 88 1.30 -22.75 -3.01
N GLU A 89 1.06 -21.45 -3.18
CA GLU A 89 0.79 -20.51 -2.08
C GLU A 89 -0.68 -20.44 -1.67
N LYS A 90 -1.56 -21.21 -2.31
CA LYS A 90 -3.02 -21.14 -2.16
C LYS A 90 -3.56 -19.71 -2.41
N SER A 91 -3.10 -19.09 -3.49
CA SER A 91 -3.40 -17.72 -3.92
C SER A 91 -2.98 -16.62 -2.92
N ARG A 92 -2.13 -16.92 -1.93
CA ARG A 92 -1.59 -15.95 -0.97
C ARG A 92 -0.22 -15.43 -1.43
N VAL A 93 -0.26 -14.75 -2.58
CA VAL A 93 0.92 -14.12 -3.19
C VAL A 93 0.61 -12.64 -3.33
N ASP A 94 1.31 -11.80 -2.58
CA ASP A 94 1.22 -10.35 -2.74
C ASP A 94 2.23 -9.86 -3.77
N MET A 95 1.85 -8.79 -4.47
CA MET A 95 2.67 -8.15 -5.48
C MET A 95 2.60 -6.63 -5.43
N VAL A 96 3.60 -6.02 -6.07
CA VAL A 96 3.73 -4.60 -6.39
C VAL A 96 3.81 -4.45 -7.91
N ILE A 97 3.13 -3.45 -8.46
CA ILE A 97 3.13 -3.15 -9.90
C ILE A 97 3.77 -1.78 -10.14
N PHE A 98 4.86 -1.74 -10.91
CA PHE A 98 5.56 -0.53 -11.31
C PHE A 98 5.05 -0.03 -12.67
N MET A 99 3.92 0.69 -12.65
CA MET A 99 3.28 1.18 -13.89
C MET A 99 2.95 2.68 -13.90
N MET A 100 3.22 3.38 -12.80
CA MET A 100 2.90 4.81 -12.66
C MET A 100 4.11 5.66 -13.04
N LYS A 101 3.83 6.89 -13.49
CA LYS A 101 4.83 7.93 -13.73
C LYS A 101 4.78 8.94 -12.59
N GLU A 102 5.95 9.38 -12.14
CA GLU A 102 6.08 10.31 -11.02
C GLU A 102 5.40 11.66 -11.35
N GLU A 103 5.56 12.15 -12.56
CA GLU A 103 5.00 13.43 -13.00
C GLU A 103 3.46 13.40 -13.00
N ASN A 104 2.87 12.23 -13.27
CA ASN A 104 1.42 12.07 -13.17
C ASN A 104 0.98 12.03 -11.70
N LEU A 105 1.75 11.41 -10.82
CA LEU A 105 1.47 11.38 -9.38
C LEU A 105 1.50 12.80 -8.79
N GLU A 106 2.53 13.59 -9.09
CA GLU A 106 2.64 14.98 -8.64
C GLU A 106 1.44 15.82 -9.09
N ARG A 107 1.05 15.71 -10.37
CA ARG A 107 -0.12 16.40 -10.93
C ARG A 107 -1.43 16.00 -10.24
N ILE A 108 -1.61 14.71 -9.96
CA ILE A 108 -2.79 14.20 -9.24
C ILE A 108 -2.77 14.72 -7.80
N LEU A 109 -1.64 14.66 -7.12
CA LEU A 109 -1.48 15.08 -5.73
C LEU A 109 -1.75 16.58 -5.56
N ALA A 110 -1.28 17.39 -6.50
CA ALA A 110 -1.52 18.84 -6.56
C ALA A 110 -2.99 19.20 -6.86
N HIS A 111 -3.77 18.31 -7.48
CA HIS A 111 -5.13 18.64 -7.90
C HIS A 111 -6.07 18.92 -6.71
N PRO A 112 -6.84 20.02 -6.66
CA PRO A 112 -7.56 20.49 -5.46
C PRO A 112 -8.60 19.50 -4.90
N LEU A 113 -9.12 18.58 -5.73
CA LEU A 113 -10.12 17.59 -5.33
C LEU A 113 -9.54 16.32 -4.70
N VAL A 114 -8.21 16.16 -4.69
CA VAL A 114 -7.53 14.95 -4.23
C VAL A 114 -7.16 15.07 -2.75
N GLY A 115 -7.48 14.02 -1.98
CA GLY A 115 -6.99 13.79 -0.62
C GLY A 115 -5.92 12.69 -0.61
N VAL A 116 -5.12 12.63 0.45
CA VAL A 116 -4.07 11.61 0.60
C VAL A 116 -4.61 10.40 1.34
N GLY A 117 -4.34 9.21 0.82
CA GLY A 117 -4.63 7.94 1.47
C GLY A 117 -3.47 6.97 1.28
N THR A 118 -3.16 6.18 2.31
CA THR A 118 -2.01 5.25 2.27
C THR A 118 -2.27 4.04 1.38
N ASP A 119 -3.54 3.63 1.26
CA ASP A 119 -3.93 2.34 0.68
C ASP A 119 -3.15 1.15 1.33
N GLY A 120 -2.79 1.33 2.59
CA GLY A 120 -2.04 0.37 3.38
C GLY A 120 -2.95 -0.66 4.07
N SER A 121 -2.42 -1.87 4.28
CA SER A 121 -3.01 -2.85 5.20
C SER A 121 -2.36 -2.73 6.59
N ALA A 122 -2.91 -3.41 7.59
CA ALA A 122 -2.30 -3.47 8.92
C ALA A 122 -1.01 -4.31 8.88
N VAL A 123 0.12 -3.68 9.18
CA VAL A 123 1.44 -4.31 9.31
C VAL A 123 2.15 -3.77 10.55
N ALA A 124 3.15 -4.49 11.04
CA ALA A 124 3.99 -4.05 12.13
C ALA A 124 5.43 -4.52 11.89
N PRO A 125 6.46 -3.80 12.37
CA PRO A 125 7.84 -4.26 12.29
C PRO A 125 8.16 -5.36 13.30
N TYR A 126 7.14 -5.92 13.97
CA TYR A 126 7.25 -6.95 14.98
C TYR A 126 6.08 -7.94 14.89
N GLY A 127 6.26 -9.08 15.55
CA GLY A 127 5.22 -10.11 15.68
C GLY A 127 4.79 -10.71 14.34
N LEU A 128 3.57 -11.26 14.32
CA LEU A 128 3.03 -11.96 13.15
C LEU A 128 2.85 -11.07 11.91
N LEU A 129 2.85 -9.74 12.09
CA LEU A 129 2.64 -8.76 11.04
C LEU A 129 3.93 -8.24 10.39
N HIS A 130 5.11 -8.74 10.80
CA HIS A 130 6.42 -8.42 10.23
C HIS A 130 6.79 -9.27 8.98
N ARG A 131 5.80 -9.91 8.36
CA ARG A 131 6.08 -10.89 7.30
C ARG A 131 6.25 -10.23 5.94
N GLY A 132 7.26 -10.71 5.21
CA GLY A 132 7.50 -10.36 3.81
C GLY A 132 8.05 -8.96 3.63
N LYS A 133 7.87 -8.40 2.43
CA LYS A 133 8.30 -7.05 2.07
C LYS A 133 7.12 -6.25 1.53
N PRO A 134 6.21 -5.77 2.39
CA PRO A 134 5.05 -5.00 1.94
C PRO A 134 5.44 -3.71 1.22
N HIS A 135 4.48 -3.09 0.53
CA HIS A 135 4.74 -1.81 -0.13
C HIS A 135 5.12 -0.72 0.91
N PRO A 136 6.17 0.10 0.69
CA PRO A 136 6.63 1.10 1.66
C PRO A 136 5.58 2.18 2.03
N ARG A 137 4.50 2.34 1.25
CA ARG A 137 3.39 3.25 1.55
C ARG A 137 2.72 2.96 2.89
N LEU A 138 2.84 1.74 3.41
CA LEU A 138 2.27 1.34 4.69
C LEU A 138 2.90 2.09 5.88
N TYR A 139 4.15 2.56 5.74
CA TYR A 139 4.87 3.31 6.76
C TYR A 139 5.17 4.75 6.34
N GLY A 140 5.30 5.00 5.04
CA GLY A 140 5.90 6.22 4.52
C GLY A 140 4.96 7.27 3.92
N THR A 141 3.67 6.98 3.65
CA THR A 141 2.84 7.87 2.81
C THR A 141 2.82 9.33 3.27
N PHE A 142 2.41 9.60 4.52
CA PHE A 142 2.28 10.99 5.00
C PHE A 142 3.64 11.69 5.20
N PRO A 143 4.66 11.03 5.79
CA PRO A 143 6.02 11.59 5.87
C PRO A 143 6.64 11.88 4.51
N ARG A 144 6.45 11.00 3.51
CA ARG A 144 6.89 11.22 2.13
C ARG A 144 6.25 12.46 1.52
N VAL A 145 4.94 12.63 1.75
CA VAL A 145 4.21 13.83 1.31
C VAL A 145 4.82 15.10 1.90
N LEU A 146 5.15 15.10 3.19
CA LEU A 146 5.72 16.27 3.83
C LEU A 146 7.17 16.52 3.43
N GLY A 147 8.02 15.49 3.43
CA GLY A 147 9.45 15.59 3.13
C GLY A 147 9.71 15.78 1.64
N LYS A 148 9.33 14.81 0.82
CA LYS A 148 9.59 14.84 -0.62
C LYS A 148 8.72 15.89 -1.32
N TYR A 149 7.40 15.75 -1.26
CA TYR A 149 6.52 16.53 -2.13
C TYR A 149 6.32 17.99 -1.66
N ILE A 150 6.49 18.28 -0.36
CA ILE A 150 6.32 19.64 0.18
C ILE A 150 7.64 20.34 0.45
N ARG A 151 8.56 19.75 1.24
CA ARG A 151 9.84 20.41 1.55
C ARG A 151 10.76 20.45 0.34
N GLU A 152 10.97 19.32 -0.34
CA GLU A 152 11.95 19.21 -1.42
C GLU A 152 11.40 19.71 -2.77
N GLU A 153 10.28 19.16 -3.23
CA GLU A 153 9.75 19.41 -4.58
C GLU A 153 8.74 20.58 -4.66
N LYS A 154 8.18 20.98 -3.51
CA LYS A 154 7.29 22.14 -3.38
C LYS A 154 6.11 22.15 -4.38
N ILE A 155 5.49 20.99 -4.60
CA ILE A 155 4.47 20.83 -5.65
C ILE A 155 3.22 21.69 -5.41
N ILE A 156 2.91 22.00 -4.14
CA ILE A 156 1.86 22.93 -3.69
C ILE A 156 2.24 23.54 -2.31
N PRO A 157 1.59 24.62 -1.86
CA PRO A 157 1.83 25.17 -0.52
C PRO A 157 1.47 24.20 0.61
N LEU A 158 2.26 24.20 1.69
CA LEU A 158 2.03 23.35 2.88
C LEU A 158 0.59 23.43 3.43
N PRO A 159 -0.03 24.62 3.62
CA PRO A 159 -1.41 24.70 4.11
C PRO A 159 -2.43 24.00 3.22
N GLU A 160 -2.20 23.95 1.90
CA GLU A 160 -3.05 23.24 0.97
C GLU A 160 -2.88 21.72 1.14
N MET A 161 -1.65 21.24 1.27
CA MET A 161 -1.38 19.83 1.54
C MET A 161 -1.95 19.36 2.88
N MET A 162 -1.87 20.20 3.92
CA MET A 162 -2.47 19.89 5.22
C MET A 162 -3.97 19.65 5.10
N LYS A 163 -4.70 20.46 4.31
CA LYS A 163 -6.15 20.24 4.07
C LYS A 163 -6.42 18.87 3.45
N LYS A 164 -5.58 18.42 2.52
CA LYS A 164 -5.69 17.11 1.83
C LYS A 164 -5.53 15.90 2.76
N MET A 165 -4.85 16.10 3.89
CA MET A 165 -4.57 15.06 4.90
C MET A 165 -5.45 15.19 6.16
N THR A 166 -6.21 16.29 6.32
CA THR A 166 -6.96 16.59 7.55
C THR A 166 -8.41 16.98 7.28
N SER A 167 -8.68 18.21 6.88
CA SER A 167 -10.04 18.76 6.79
C SER A 167 -10.85 18.18 5.62
N ILE A 168 -10.23 17.93 4.46
CA ILE A 168 -10.90 17.31 3.31
C ILE A 168 -11.41 15.90 3.64
N PRO A 169 -10.59 14.96 4.16
CA PRO A 169 -11.11 13.65 4.55
C PRO A 169 -12.13 13.75 5.68
N ALA A 170 -11.92 14.61 6.69
CA ALA A 170 -12.90 14.79 7.77
C ALA A 170 -14.29 15.24 7.26
N GLN A 171 -14.33 16.17 6.30
CA GLN A 171 -15.57 16.62 5.66
C GLN A 171 -16.19 15.53 4.79
N LYS A 172 -15.42 14.86 3.93
CA LYS A 172 -15.92 13.81 3.02
C LYS A 172 -16.54 12.64 3.79
N PHE A 173 -15.97 12.26 4.92
CA PHE A 173 -16.46 11.15 5.73
C PHE A 173 -17.45 11.57 6.83
N GLY A 174 -17.68 12.87 7.03
CA GLY A 174 -18.58 13.38 8.07
C GLY A 174 -18.08 13.07 9.49
N LEU A 175 -16.79 13.31 9.75
CA LEU A 175 -16.12 13.02 11.02
C LEU A 175 -16.32 14.11 12.09
N GLY A 176 -17.24 15.04 11.86
CA GLY A 176 -17.60 16.09 12.80
C GLY A 176 -16.41 16.99 13.17
N LYS A 177 -16.29 17.30 14.47
CA LYS A 177 -15.30 18.21 15.08
C LYS A 177 -13.84 17.70 15.03
N ARG A 178 -13.38 17.19 13.87
CA ARG A 178 -12.03 16.66 13.59
C ARG A 178 -11.45 17.27 12.31
N GLY A 179 -10.16 17.07 12.09
CA GLY A 179 -9.45 17.53 10.88
C GLY A 179 -9.15 19.04 10.85
N ALA A 180 -9.32 19.75 11.95
CA ALA A 180 -8.95 21.16 12.09
C ALA A 180 -8.54 21.49 13.53
N LEU A 181 -7.57 22.39 13.70
CA LEU A 181 -7.18 22.94 15.00
C LEU A 181 -8.09 24.13 15.33
N LYS A 182 -9.13 23.89 16.14
CA LYS A 182 -10.11 24.88 16.58
C LYS A 182 -10.57 24.59 18.00
N SER A 183 -10.90 25.64 18.76
CA SER A 183 -11.52 25.47 20.08
C SER A 183 -12.80 24.63 19.98
N GLY A 184 -12.94 23.67 20.89
CA GLY A 184 -14.06 22.73 20.92
C GLY A 184 -13.95 21.52 19.97
N TYR A 185 -12.86 21.39 19.19
CA TYR A 185 -12.57 20.21 18.39
C TYR A 185 -11.82 19.14 19.20
N PHE A 186 -11.84 17.89 18.71
CA PHE A 186 -11.01 16.83 19.29
C PHE A 186 -9.53 17.16 19.10
N ALA A 187 -8.73 16.91 20.14
CA ALA A 187 -7.28 17.11 20.11
C ALA A 187 -6.58 15.92 19.41
N ASP A 188 -6.83 15.76 18.12
CA ASP A 188 -6.04 14.90 17.24
C ASP A 188 -4.96 15.76 16.56
N ILE A 189 -3.73 15.65 17.04
CA ILE A 189 -2.66 16.60 16.71
C ILE A 189 -1.41 15.82 16.36
N VAL A 190 -0.71 16.25 15.31
CA VAL A 190 0.63 15.76 14.97
C VAL A 190 1.59 16.94 15.10
N ILE A 191 2.68 16.74 15.84
CA ILE A 191 3.82 17.66 15.92
C ILE A 191 4.97 16.99 15.19
N PHE A 192 5.51 17.67 14.19
CA PHE A 192 6.59 17.17 13.37
C PHE A 192 7.60 18.26 13.04
N ASP A 193 8.85 17.87 12.89
CA ASP A 193 9.94 18.74 12.44
C ASP A 193 9.87 18.85 10.91
N GLN A 194 9.49 20.03 10.42
CA GLN A 194 9.33 20.29 8.98
C GLN A 194 10.64 20.12 8.20
N ASP A 195 11.79 20.37 8.83
CA ASP A 195 13.10 20.26 8.19
C ASP A 195 13.60 18.81 8.13
N LYS A 196 13.09 17.93 9.02
CA LYS A 196 13.54 16.53 9.10
C LYS A 196 12.54 15.50 8.58
N VAL A 197 11.24 15.78 8.56
CA VAL A 197 10.21 14.77 8.28
C VAL A 197 10.44 14.07 6.94
N ILE A 198 10.53 12.73 6.94
CA ILE A 198 10.72 11.93 5.72
C ILE A 198 10.35 10.45 5.95
N ASP A 199 9.94 9.77 4.89
CA ASP A 199 9.79 8.31 4.88
C ASP A 199 11.15 7.60 4.82
N LYS A 200 11.30 6.52 5.62
CA LYS A 200 12.48 5.65 5.58
C LYS A 200 12.20 4.30 4.94
N ALA A 201 10.92 3.92 4.83
CA ALA A 201 10.51 2.66 4.23
C ALA A 201 10.85 2.62 2.73
N THR A 202 11.56 1.58 2.33
CA THR A 202 11.93 1.34 0.93
C THR A 202 11.29 0.07 0.39
N TRP A 203 11.42 -0.20 -0.91
CA TRP A 203 10.94 -1.45 -1.49
C TRP A 203 11.67 -2.69 -0.94
N THR A 204 12.95 -2.54 -0.61
CA THR A 204 13.80 -3.64 -0.14
C THR A 204 13.75 -3.81 1.37
N ASP A 205 13.52 -2.73 2.08
CA ASP A 205 13.40 -2.66 3.53
C ASP A 205 12.19 -1.77 3.92
N PRO A 206 10.97 -2.33 3.88
CA PRO A 206 9.75 -1.56 4.05
C PRO A 206 9.32 -1.37 5.50
N HIS A 207 9.84 -2.16 6.44
CA HIS A 207 9.42 -2.15 7.86
C HIS A 207 10.15 -1.08 8.68
N GLN A 208 10.16 0.16 8.15
CA GLN A 208 10.91 1.27 8.73
C GLN A 208 9.95 2.40 9.10
N TYR A 209 10.00 2.84 10.36
CA TYR A 209 9.26 4.03 10.79
C TYR A 209 9.87 5.30 10.18
N PRO A 210 9.06 6.35 9.95
CA PRO A 210 9.54 7.61 9.43
C PRO A 210 10.34 8.40 10.47
N GLU A 211 11.08 9.40 9.99
CA GLU A 211 11.76 10.38 10.83
C GLU A 211 10.96 11.68 10.92
N GLY A 212 11.23 12.48 11.96
CA GLY A 212 10.68 13.83 12.12
C GLY A 212 9.24 13.92 12.63
N ILE A 213 8.58 12.81 12.98
CA ILE A 213 7.28 12.83 13.69
C ILE A 213 7.54 12.75 15.19
N GLU A 214 7.48 13.89 15.90
CA GLU A 214 7.87 13.98 17.30
C GLU A 214 6.74 13.56 18.24
N TYR A 215 5.52 14.06 18.02
CA TYR A 215 4.37 13.75 18.85
C TYR A 215 3.13 13.48 18.02
N VAL A 216 2.36 12.49 18.44
CA VAL A 216 1.00 12.26 17.94
C VAL A 216 0.08 12.19 19.13
N LEU A 217 -0.98 12.99 19.09
CA LEU A 217 -2.05 13.00 20.07
C LEU A 217 -3.31 12.49 19.40
N VAL A 218 -4.04 11.62 20.08
CA VAL A 218 -5.36 11.14 19.68
C VAL A 218 -6.32 11.40 20.84
N ASN A 219 -7.39 12.16 20.58
CA ASN A 219 -8.32 12.59 21.64
C ASN A 219 -7.61 13.25 22.86
N GLY A 220 -6.53 13.99 22.62
CA GLY A 220 -5.76 14.71 23.65
C GLY A 220 -4.77 13.86 24.45
N ARG A 221 -4.62 12.58 24.12
CA ARG A 221 -3.66 11.67 24.76
C ARG A 221 -2.48 11.42 23.83
N VAL A 222 -1.26 11.52 24.36
CA VAL A 222 -0.02 11.30 23.60
C VAL A 222 0.14 9.81 23.31
N VAL A 223 0.03 9.43 22.03
CA VAL A 223 0.18 8.05 21.56
C VAL A 223 1.55 7.79 20.95
N ILE A 224 2.19 8.82 20.40
CA ILE A 224 3.60 8.81 19.99
C ILE A 224 4.31 9.93 20.76
N LYS A 225 5.44 9.61 21.40
CA LYS A 225 6.33 10.54 22.08
C LYS A 225 7.76 10.31 21.60
N GLU A 226 8.38 11.33 21.04
CA GLU A 226 9.77 11.30 20.54
C GLU A 226 10.01 10.14 19.57
N GLY A 227 9.03 9.89 18.69
CA GLY A 227 9.07 8.81 17.69
C GLY A 227 8.60 7.44 18.20
N GLU A 228 8.43 7.25 19.50
CA GLU A 228 8.06 5.96 20.10
C GLU A 228 6.59 5.88 20.52
N HIS A 229 5.97 4.71 20.30
CA HIS A 229 4.57 4.49 20.70
C HIS A 229 4.46 4.31 22.22
N THR A 230 3.58 5.07 22.87
CA THR A 230 3.47 5.08 24.35
C THR A 230 2.71 3.88 24.90
N GLY A 231 1.95 3.18 24.05
CA GLY A 231 1.05 2.09 24.43
C GLY A 231 -0.37 2.54 24.73
N ASP A 232 -0.61 3.85 24.82
CA ASP A 232 -1.96 4.42 24.96
C ASP A 232 -2.78 4.14 23.69
N LEU A 233 -4.02 3.66 23.86
CA LEU A 233 -4.96 3.36 22.76
C LEU A 233 -6.26 4.16 22.92
N PRO A 234 -6.22 5.51 22.92
CA PRO A 234 -7.37 6.39 23.20
C PRO A 234 -8.34 6.50 22.01
N GLY A 235 -8.17 5.68 20.97
CA GLY A 235 -8.98 5.69 19.76
C GLY A 235 -10.46 5.41 20.06
N LYS A 236 -11.35 5.95 19.24
CA LYS A 236 -12.80 5.75 19.35
C LYS A 236 -13.38 5.31 18.02
N VAL A 237 -14.38 4.45 18.07
CA VAL A 237 -15.21 4.15 16.89
C VAL A 237 -15.92 5.43 16.47
N LEU A 238 -15.68 5.86 15.24
CA LEU A 238 -16.31 7.05 14.67
C LEU A 238 -17.63 6.66 14.01
N ARG A 239 -18.68 7.44 14.29
CA ARG A 239 -19.96 7.36 13.60
C ARG A 239 -20.09 8.60 12.73
N LYS A 240 -20.68 8.46 11.54
CA LYS A 240 -20.94 9.61 10.68
C LYS A 240 -21.86 10.58 11.42
N GLU A 241 -21.33 11.76 11.72
CA GLU A 241 -22.15 12.83 12.27
C GLU A 241 -22.92 13.47 11.11
N LYS A 242 -24.20 13.78 11.33
CA LYS A 242 -24.92 14.66 10.41
C LYS A 242 -24.30 16.05 10.56
N VAL A 243 -23.41 16.39 9.63
CA VAL A 243 -22.86 17.74 9.49
C VAL A 243 -23.96 18.67 8.99
#